data_AF-A0AAP1Y9M9-F1
#
_entry.id   AF-A0AAP1Y9M9-F1
#
_cell.length_a   1.000
_cell.length_b   1.000
_cell.length_c   1.000
_cell.angle_alpha   90.00
_cell.angle_beta   90.00
_cell.angle_gamma   90.00
#
_symmetry.space_group_name_H-M   'P 1'
#
loop_
_entity.id
_entity.type
_entity.pdbx_description
1 polymer ?
#
loop_
_entity_poly.entity_id
_entity_poly.type
_entity_poly.pdbx_seq_one_letter_code
_entity_poly.pdbx_strand_id
1 'polypeptide(L)'
;MNQDQAEMTSLHCIEVSAEGDRVWVSGHDGSCIGRFSKRFGIDVHRTVAEQIEGADQCLYCTHEPAGIAEWEEFRDAMRRHHGIDVPANSIAF
;
A
#
# COMPACT_ATOMS: atom_id res chain seq x y z
N MET A 1 20.08 -6.88 -27.49
CA MET A 1 20.38 -6.77 -26.05
C MET A 1 21.23 -5.53 -25.86
N ASN A 2 20.68 -4.51 -25.19
CA ASN A 2 21.33 -3.34 -24.57
C ASN A 2 20.15 -2.57 -23.94
N GLN A 3 19.89 -2.77 -22.64
CA GLN A 3 20.32 -1.88 -21.56
C GLN A 3 19.72 -0.47 -21.68
N ASP A 4 18.39 -0.37 -21.64
CA ASP A 4 17.64 0.89 -21.45
C ASP A 4 16.30 0.64 -20.72
N GLN A 5 16.31 -0.29 -19.76
CA GLN A 5 15.24 -0.35 -18.76
C GLN A 5 15.90 0.10 -17.47
N ALA A 6 16.00 1.42 -17.33
CA ALA A 6 16.39 2.04 -16.08
C ALA A 6 15.61 1.35 -14.96
N GLU A 7 16.33 0.84 -13.97
CA GLU A 7 15.78 0.59 -12.64
C GLU A 7 15.15 1.90 -12.19
N MET A 8 13.87 2.08 -12.51
CA MET A 8 13.03 3.11 -11.93
C MET A 8 12.85 2.66 -10.50
N THR A 9 13.75 3.12 -9.63
CA THR A 9 13.61 2.99 -8.19
C THR A 9 12.21 3.46 -7.85
N SER A 10 11.32 2.54 -7.48
CA SER A 10 9.94 2.82 -7.12
C SER A 10 9.93 3.73 -5.91
N LEU A 11 9.96 5.05 -6.15
CA LEU A 11 9.78 6.04 -5.11
C LEU A 11 8.37 5.87 -4.59
N HIS A 12 8.26 5.39 -3.37
CA HIS A 12 7.04 5.31 -2.62
C HIS A 12 7.24 6.08 -1.32
N CYS A 13 6.18 6.65 -0.79
CA CYS A 13 6.21 7.32 0.51
C CYS A 13 5.30 6.55 1.47
N ILE A 14 5.83 6.26 2.66
CA ILE A 14 5.10 5.63 3.76
C ILE A 14 4.92 6.67 4.84
N GLU A 15 3.67 6.98 5.16
CA GLU A 15 3.29 7.94 6.19
C GLU A 15 2.55 7.20 7.31
N VAL A 16 2.89 7.53 8.55
CA VAL A 16 2.28 6.94 9.75
C VAL A 16 1.57 8.05 10.51
N SER A 17 0.37 7.79 11.02
CA SER A 17 -0.32 8.72 11.91
C SER A 17 0.49 8.95 13.18
N ALA A 18 0.35 10.13 13.80
CA ALA A 18 1.02 10.42 15.07
C ALA A 18 0.62 9.45 16.20
N GLU A 19 -0.57 8.87 16.13
CA GLU A 19 -1.08 7.88 17.08
C GLU A 19 -0.58 6.45 16.80
N GLY A 20 0.10 6.22 15.66
CA GLY A 20 0.57 4.90 15.25
C GLY A 20 -0.56 3.93 14.89
N ASP A 21 -1.75 4.44 14.61
CA ASP A 21 -2.96 3.64 14.36
C ASP A 21 -3.35 3.53 12.87
N ARG A 22 -2.61 4.24 12.01
CA ARG A 22 -2.88 4.33 10.57
C ARG A 22 -1.60 4.51 9.77
N VAL A 23 -1.56 3.85 8.61
CA VAL A 23 -0.48 3.96 7.62
C VAL A 23 -1.07 4.30 6.26
N TRP A 24 -0.39 5.15 5.50
CA TRP A 24 -0.64 5.39 4.09
C TRP A 24 0.60 5.05 3.28
N VAL A 25 0.40 4.48 2.10
CA VAL A 25 1.44 4.23 1.12
C VAL A 25 1.03 4.89 -0.19
N SER A 26 1.86 5.82 -0.65
CA SER A 26 1.70 6.46 -1.96
C SER A 26 2.72 5.93 -2.97
N GLY A 27 2.26 5.68 -4.19
CA GLY A 27 3.08 5.26 -5.32
C GLY A 27 3.78 6.42 -6.02
N HIS A 28 4.65 6.12 -6.98
CA HIS A 28 5.44 7.13 -7.71
C HIS A 28 4.59 8.15 -8.49
N ASP A 29 3.35 7.79 -8.79
CA ASP A 29 2.39 8.57 -9.58
C ASP A 29 1.53 9.46 -8.67
N GLY A 30 1.84 9.49 -7.37
CA GLY A 30 1.09 10.23 -6.36
C GLY A 30 -0.22 9.55 -5.94
N SER A 31 -0.54 8.36 -6.46
CA SER A 31 -1.74 7.64 -6.05
C SER A 31 -1.57 7.02 -4.67
N CYS A 32 -2.64 7.06 -3.86
CA CYS A 32 -2.71 6.35 -2.59
C CYS A 32 -3.05 4.88 -2.86
N ILE A 33 -2.01 4.05 -2.95
CA ILE A 33 -2.10 2.62 -3.30
C ILE A 33 -2.30 1.72 -2.08
N GLY A 34 -2.03 2.22 -0.87
CA GLY A 34 -2.20 1.47 0.36
C GLY A 34 -2.69 2.34 1.51
N ARG A 35 -3.64 1.83 2.29
CA ARG A 35 -4.01 2.38 3.60
C ARG A 35 -4.28 1.23 4.56
N PHE A 36 -3.71 1.31 5.75
CA PHE A 36 -4.11 0.49 6.89
C PHE A 36 -4.67 1.39 7.98
N SER A 37 -5.76 0.99 8.62
CA SER A 37 -6.36 1.70 9.75
C SER A 37 -6.92 0.71 10.77
N LYS A 38 -6.50 0.79 12.03
CA LYS A 38 -7.08 -0.04 13.12
C LYS A 38 -8.60 0.06 13.20
N ARG A 39 -9.19 1.19 12.77
CA ARG A 39 -10.64 1.45 12.83
C ARG A 39 -11.42 1.13 11.56
N PHE A 40 -10.77 1.20 10.40
CA PHE A 40 -11.46 1.19 9.10
C PHE A 40 -11.04 0.05 8.19
N GLY A 41 -10.07 -0.78 8.60
CA GLY A 41 -9.62 -1.91 7.83
C GLY A 41 -8.47 -1.56 6.89
N ILE A 42 -8.45 -2.28 5.77
CA ILE A 42 -7.39 -2.29 4.79
C ILE A 42 -7.91 -1.75 3.47
N ASP A 43 -7.09 -0.95 2.80
CA ASP A 43 -7.25 -0.65 1.38
C ASP A 43 -5.94 -0.86 0.65
N VAL A 44 -5.96 -1.69 -0.38
CA VAL A 44 -4.88 -1.85 -1.36
C VAL A 44 -5.50 -1.69 -2.74
N HIS A 45 -5.00 -0.71 -3.47
CA HIS A 45 -5.58 -0.28 -4.74
C HIS A 45 -4.54 -0.29 -5.86
N ARG A 46 -5.01 -0.49 -7.08
CA ARG A 46 -4.19 -0.26 -8.27
C ARG A 46 -3.76 1.20 -8.36
N THR A 47 -2.63 1.43 -9.02
CA THR A 47 -2.11 2.76 -9.34
C THR A 47 -3.12 3.57 -10.16
N VAL A 48 -2.97 4.89 -10.20
CA VAL A 48 -3.86 5.71 -11.05
C VAL A 48 -3.62 5.41 -12.54
N ALA A 49 -2.38 5.07 -12.90
CA ALA A 49 -2.03 4.67 -14.27
C ALA A 49 -2.84 3.44 -14.73
N GLU A 50 -2.87 2.37 -13.94
CA GLU A 50 -3.64 1.16 -14.25
C GLU A 50 -5.16 1.45 -14.35
N GLN A 51 -5.69 2.31 -13.48
CA GLN A 51 -7.10 2.69 -13.52
C GLN A 51 -7.46 3.49 -14.78
N ILE A 52 -6.57 4.38 -15.25
CA ILE A 52 -6.74 5.12 -16.51
C ILE A 52 -6.74 4.15 -17.70
N GLU A 53 -5.96 3.08 -17.63
CA GLU A 53 -5.95 1.98 -18.62
C GLU A 53 -7.20 1.08 -18.54
N GLY A 54 -8.11 1.36 -17.59
CA GLY A 54 -9.40 0.69 -17.46
C GLY A 54 -9.43 -0.47 -16.47
N ALA A 55 -8.37 -0.65 -15.67
CA ALA A 55 -8.39 -1.62 -14.58
C ALA A 55 -9.34 -1.17 -13.46
N ASP A 56 -9.91 -2.14 -12.74
CA ASP A 56 -10.67 -1.87 -11.52
C ASP A 56 -9.76 -1.33 -10.41
N GLN A 57 -10.33 -0.59 -9.46
CA GLN A 57 -9.54 0.07 -8.43
C GLN A 57 -9.01 -0.91 -7.37
N CYS A 58 -9.81 -1.89 -6.94
CA CYS A 58 -9.56 -2.66 -5.73
C CYS A 58 -8.69 -3.90 -5.97
N LEU A 59 -7.61 -4.03 -5.20
CA LEU A 59 -6.79 -5.25 -5.14
C LEU A 59 -7.11 -6.04 -3.87
N TYR A 60 -7.20 -5.36 -2.73
CA TYR A 60 -7.56 -5.97 -1.45
C TYR A 60 -8.12 -4.92 -0.49
N CYS A 61 -9.42 -4.99 -0.18
CA CYS A 61 -10.06 -4.09 0.78
C CYS A 61 -10.85 -4.86 1.84
N THR A 62 -10.74 -4.41 3.08
CA THR A 62 -11.60 -4.81 4.20
C THR A 62 -12.23 -3.55 4.79
N HIS A 63 -13.44 -3.65 5.35
CA HIS A 63 -14.19 -2.51 5.86
C HIS A 63 -14.60 -2.67 7.33
N GLU A 64 -13.79 -3.42 8.08
CA GLU A 64 -14.00 -3.75 9.50
C GLU A 64 -12.76 -3.34 10.32
N PRO A 65 -12.88 -3.17 11.65
CA PRO A 65 -11.73 -2.92 12.51
C PRO A 65 -10.62 -3.96 12.31
N ALA A 66 -9.37 -3.49 12.32
CA ALA A 66 -8.20 -4.29 11.98
C ALA A 66 -7.23 -4.42 13.17
N GLY A 67 -6.75 -5.63 13.40
CA GLY A 67 -5.77 -6.00 14.41
C GLY A 67 -4.43 -6.41 13.79
N ILE A 68 -3.68 -7.22 14.55
CA ILE A 68 -2.34 -7.68 14.15
C ILE A 68 -2.40 -8.57 12.91
N ALA A 69 -3.42 -9.43 12.79
CA ALA A 69 -3.57 -10.33 11.65
C ALA A 69 -3.80 -9.54 10.35
N GLU A 70 -4.73 -8.58 10.39
CA GLU A 70 -5.03 -7.69 9.26
C GLU A 70 -3.81 -6.80 8.90
N TRP A 71 -2.98 -6.45 9.87
CA TRP A 71 -1.74 -5.72 9.59
C TRP A 71 -0.74 -6.56 8.79
N GLU A 72 -0.55 -7.82 9.15
CA GLU A 72 0.30 -8.72 8.36
C GLU A 72 -0.31 -8.96 6.96
N GLU A 73 -1.63 -9.11 6.85
CA GLU A 73 -2.30 -9.22 5.54
C GLU A 73 -2.09 -7.98 4.67
N PHE A 74 -2.16 -6.78 5.25
CA PHE A 74 -1.88 -5.53 4.54
C PHE A 74 -0.43 -5.51 4.02
N ARG A 75 0.54 -5.86 4.87
CA ARG A 75 1.97 -5.90 4.48
C ARG A 75 2.20 -6.91 3.36
N ASP A 76 1.57 -8.07 3.44
CA ASP A 76 1.65 -9.10 2.41
C ASP A 76 1.00 -8.65 1.10
N ALA A 77 -0.16 -7.99 1.15
CA ALA A 77 -0.82 -7.44 -0.02
C ALA A 77 0.02 -6.33 -0.68
N MET A 78 0.62 -5.42 0.10
CA MET A 78 1.53 -4.38 -0.42
C MET A 78 2.76 -4.98 -1.10
N ARG A 79 3.35 -6.02 -0.50
CA ARG A 79 4.50 -6.73 -1.08
C ARG A 79 4.10 -7.45 -2.37
N ARG A 80 2.95 -8.13 -2.36
CA ARG A 80 2.47 -8.93 -3.49
C ARG A 80 2.11 -8.08 -4.71
N HIS A 81 1.44 -6.96 -4.49
CA HIS A 81 0.86 -6.17 -5.59
C HIS A 81 1.75 -5.01 -6.03
N HIS A 82 2.53 -4.42 -5.12
CA HIS A 82 3.34 -3.25 -5.40
C HIS A 82 4.84 -3.47 -5.18
N GLY A 83 5.24 -4.65 -4.66
CA GLY A 83 6.63 -4.92 -4.31
C GLY A 83 7.15 -4.09 -3.13
N ILE A 84 6.25 -3.50 -2.33
CA ILE A 84 6.60 -2.59 -1.24
C ILE A 84 6.64 -3.36 0.09
N ASP A 85 7.77 -3.27 0.79
CA ASP A 85 7.92 -3.80 2.14
C ASP A 85 7.59 -2.72 3.17
N VAL A 86 6.39 -2.77 3.73
CA VAL A 86 5.99 -1.83 4.79
C VAL A 86 6.60 -2.31 6.12
N PRO A 87 7.35 -1.46 6.85
CA PRO A 87 8.03 -1.85 8.09
C PRO A 87 7.05 -2.39 9.14
N ALA A 88 7.36 -3.55 9.74
CA ALA A 88 6.48 -4.22 10.70
C ALA A 88 6.12 -3.34 11.91
N ASN A 89 7.02 -2.44 12.31
CA ASN A 89 6.88 -1.53 13.45
C ASN A 89 6.24 -0.18 13.09
N SER A 90 5.64 -0.03 11.91
CA SER A 90 4.91 1.18 11.53
C SER A 90 3.60 1.36 12.29
N ILE A 91 3.02 0.30 12.87
CA ILE A 91 1.80 0.38 13.66
C ILE A 91 2.08 0.05 15.13
N ALA A 92 1.43 0.82 16.02
CA ALA A 92 1.38 0.57 17.45
C ALA A 92 0.05 -0.10 17.82
N PHE A 93 0.13 -1.31 18.37
CA PHE A 93 -1.05 -2.08 18.79
C PHE A 93 -1.45 -1.80 20.24
#